data_AF-A0A1I6FJ70-F1
#
_entry.id   AF-A0A1I6FJ70-F1
#
_cell.length_a   1.000
_cell.length_b   1.000
_cell.length_c   1.000
_cell.angle_alpha   90.00
_cell.angle_beta   90.00
_cell.angle_gamma   90.00
#
_symmetry.space_group_name_H-M   'P 1'
#
loop_
_entity.id
_entity.type
_entity.pdbx_description
1 polymer ?
#
loop_
_entity_poly.entity_id
_entity_poly.type
_entity_poly.pdbx_seq_one_letter_code
_entity_poly.pdbx_strand_id
1 'polypeptide(L)'
;MTLSALDDVLRTASSVRVSEIEWYGEIVVDLTRPGVLDGLRAAMAVESLPGVVCACRGQVRFEFFDAHGERLTVVVLHHGIMLAWQWESGHADLADGAELLRWLGEHGLPGPLLSSDERPEWQAWKAAIPPALEEMAGDLVGHWPMAADSKHVVEARERMRSVDSVTGVLQLLAWCAAGMGNQTKSPPYEDVPGLVLRDVPIAEIVAALHSAQADERHDVGAARILLVDKSRIKQRMDVARLPGPLRVRVREAAAARGYELPQWAERLLLNA
;
A
#
# COMPACT_ATOMS: atom_id res chain seq x y z
N MET A 1 4.53 -33.14 -8.59
CA MET A 1 5.15 -32.19 -9.52
C MET A 1 6.66 -32.22 -9.35
N THR A 2 7.44 -32.13 -10.42
CA THR A 2 8.92 -32.15 -10.42
C THR A 2 9.47 -30.73 -10.58
N LEU A 3 10.76 -30.51 -10.27
CA LEU A 3 11.47 -29.25 -10.52
C LEU A 3 11.31 -28.73 -11.96
N SER A 4 11.17 -29.64 -12.93
CA SER A 4 10.96 -29.30 -14.34
C SER A 4 9.62 -28.61 -14.63
N ALA A 5 8.59 -28.84 -13.81
CA ALA A 5 7.24 -28.39 -14.14
C ALA A 5 7.11 -26.86 -14.16
N LEU A 6 7.83 -26.15 -13.28
CA LEU A 6 7.82 -24.68 -13.30
C LEU A 6 8.57 -24.18 -14.53
N ASP A 7 9.76 -24.74 -14.80
CA ASP A 7 10.56 -24.39 -15.98
C ASP A 7 9.78 -24.57 -17.29
N ASP A 8 9.01 -25.65 -17.41
CA ASP A 8 8.16 -25.94 -18.57
C ASP A 8 7.08 -24.86 -18.76
N VAL A 9 6.45 -24.41 -17.67
CA VAL A 9 5.46 -23.31 -17.73
C VAL A 9 6.13 -21.99 -18.08
N LEU A 10 7.31 -21.70 -17.53
CA LEU A 10 8.02 -20.46 -17.82
C LEU A 10 8.44 -20.38 -19.29
N ARG A 11 8.78 -21.51 -19.93
CA ARG A 11 9.16 -21.55 -21.36
C ARG A 11 8.03 -21.13 -22.31
N THR A 12 6.78 -21.23 -21.89
CA THR A 12 5.62 -20.80 -22.71
C THR A 12 5.13 -19.39 -22.37
N ALA A 13 5.67 -18.77 -21.31
CA ALA A 13 5.28 -17.43 -20.91
C ALA A 13 5.84 -16.37 -21.87
N SER A 14 4.96 -15.46 -22.32
CA SER A 14 5.31 -14.30 -23.14
C SER A 14 5.38 -13.01 -22.32
N SER A 15 4.70 -12.96 -21.18
CA SER A 15 4.81 -11.85 -20.25
C SER A 15 4.64 -12.30 -18.79
N VAL A 16 5.13 -11.48 -17.87
CA VAL A 16 4.87 -11.64 -16.44
C VAL A 16 4.43 -10.30 -15.85
N ARG A 17 3.32 -10.32 -15.11
CA ARG A 17 2.96 -9.23 -14.21
C ARG A 17 3.54 -9.56 -12.84
N VAL A 18 4.34 -8.65 -12.31
CA VAL A 18 4.94 -8.79 -10.99
C VAL A 18 4.39 -7.70 -10.09
N SER A 19 3.81 -8.09 -8.96
CA SER A 19 3.23 -7.16 -7.99
C SER A 19 3.74 -7.47 -6.60
N GLU A 20 4.14 -6.45 -5.85
CA GLU A 20 4.36 -6.59 -4.42
C GLU A 20 3.01 -6.88 -3.71
N ILE A 21 3.03 -7.78 -2.72
CA ILE A 21 1.81 -8.23 -2.02
C ILE A 21 1.44 -7.25 -0.90
N GLU A 22 2.44 -6.78 -0.16
CA GLU A 22 2.25 -5.80 0.92
C GLU A 22 2.43 -4.36 0.44
N TRP A 23 2.88 -4.18 -0.80
CA TRP A 23 3.31 -2.89 -1.34
C TRP A 23 2.75 -2.65 -2.74
N TYR A 24 2.86 -1.42 -3.24
CA TYR A 24 2.17 -0.98 -4.45
C TYR A 24 3.00 -1.09 -5.72
N GLY A 25 4.23 -1.59 -5.64
CA GLY A 25 5.05 -1.79 -6.82
C GLY A 25 4.40 -2.83 -7.73
N GLU A 26 4.12 -2.44 -8.97
CA GLU A 26 3.68 -3.35 -10.02
C GLU A 26 4.45 -3.05 -11.30
N ILE A 27 4.95 -4.11 -11.93
CA ILE A 27 5.59 -4.06 -13.24
C ILE A 27 5.00 -5.13 -14.15
N VAL A 28 4.99 -4.85 -15.44
CA VAL A 28 4.70 -5.86 -16.47
C VAL A 28 5.95 -5.98 -17.33
N VAL A 29 6.50 -7.18 -17.40
CA VAL A 29 7.73 -7.47 -18.13
C VAL A 29 7.39 -8.31 -19.36
N ASP A 30 7.78 -7.81 -20.53
CA ASP A 30 7.77 -8.55 -21.78
C ASP A 30 8.92 -9.57 -21.79
N LEU A 31 8.57 -10.84 -21.74
CA LEU A 31 9.50 -11.99 -21.71
C LEU A 31 9.91 -12.43 -23.12
N THR A 32 9.28 -11.91 -24.18
CA THR A 32 9.69 -12.17 -25.57
C THR A 32 10.98 -11.44 -25.95
N ARG A 33 11.38 -10.44 -25.15
CA ARG A 33 12.63 -9.71 -25.34
C ARG A 33 13.83 -10.64 -25.13
N PRO A 34 14.86 -10.59 -26.00
CA PRO A 34 16.01 -11.47 -25.92
C PRO A 34 16.67 -11.45 -24.53
N GLY A 35 16.91 -12.64 -23.96
CA GLY A 35 17.61 -12.82 -22.68
C GLY A 35 16.79 -12.54 -21.42
N VAL A 36 15.62 -11.90 -21.51
CA VAL A 36 14.80 -11.56 -20.33
C VAL A 36 14.20 -12.82 -19.70
N LEU A 37 13.60 -13.69 -20.52
CA LEU A 37 13.04 -14.96 -20.05
C LEU A 37 14.12 -15.87 -19.46
N ASP A 38 15.26 -16.00 -20.13
CA ASP A 38 16.35 -16.85 -19.65
C ASP A 38 16.93 -16.31 -18.34
N GLY A 39 17.07 -14.99 -18.20
CA GLY A 39 17.48 -14.35 -16.95
C GLY A 39 16.48 -14.61 -15.82
N LEU A 40 15.17 -14.50 -16.07
CA LEU A 40 14.15 -14.80 -15.05
C LEU A 40 14.15 -16.28 -14.66
N ARG A 41 14.29 -17.18 -15.64
CA ARG A 41 14.34 -18.63 -15.39
C ARG A 41 15.56 -19.03 -14.57
N ALA A 42 16.71 -18.43 -14.86
CA ALA A 42 17.92 -18.61 -14.05
C ALA A 42 17.71 -18.11 -12.62
N ALA A 43 17.16 -16.91 -12.46
CA ALA A 43 16.90 -16.31 -11.15
C ALA A 43 15.82 -17.05 -10.32
N MET A 44 14.86 -17.72 -10.98
CA MET A 44 13.84 -18.56 -10.34
C MET A 44 14.26 -20.03 -10.20
N ALA A 45 15.53 -20.36 -10.45
CA ALA A 45 16.02 -21.72 -10.30
C ALA A 45 15.82 -22.21 -8.86
N VAL A 46 15.27 -23.41 -8.74
CA VAL A 46 14.98 -24.04 -7.45
C VAL A 46 16.10 -25.01 -7.08
N GLU A 47 16.62 -24.88 -5.87
CA GLU A 47 17.61 -25.80 -5.30
C GLU A 47 16.96 -27.06 -4.74
N SER A 48 15.85 -26.92 -4.01
CA SER A 48 15.26 -28.02 -3.25
C SER A 48 13.73 -28.00 -3.18
N LEU A 49 13.13 -29.20 -3.10
CA LEU A 49 11.69 -29.44 -2.90
C LEU A 49 11.45 -30.74 -2.09
N PRO A 50 10.43 -30.77 -1.20
CA PRO A 50 9.73 -29.62 -0.63
C PRO A 50 10.62 -28.90 0.40
N GLY A 51 10.59 -27.57 0.39
CA GLY A 51 11.13 -26.72 1.45
C GLY A 51 10.11 -26.42 2.55
N VAL A 52 10.42 -25.45 3.40
CA VAL A 52 9.60 -25.05 4.55
C VAL A 52 8.37 -24.25 4.11
N VAL A 53 7.20 -24.53 4.68
CA VAL A 53 6.00 -23.72 4.44
C VAL A 53 6.02 -22.45 5.29
N CYS A 54 5.99 -21.28 4.65
CA CYS A 54 5.77 -20.01 5.35
C CYS A 54 4.27 -19.80 5.61
N ALA A 55 3.92 -19.36 6.82
CA ALA A 55 2.56 -18.90 7.14
C ALA A 55 2.26 -17.47 6.62
N CYS A 56 3.26 -16.77 6.09
CA CYS A 56 3.13 -15.44 5.52
C CYS A 56 2.43 -15.48 4.15
N ARG A 57 1.94 -14.33 3.68
CA ARG A 57 1.32 -14.21 2.36
C ARG A 57 2.32 -14.14 1.21
N GLY A 58 3.60 -13.95 1.51
CA GLY A 58 4.68 -13.66 0.55
C GLY A 58 4.87 -12.17 0.32
N GLN A 59 5.98 -11.80 -0.33
CA GLN A 59 6.32 -10.41 -0.65
C GLN A 59 5.99 -10.04 -2.09
N VAL A 60 6.18 -10.96 -3.04
CA VAL A 60 6.04 -10.67 -4.47
C VAL A 60 5.22 -11.76 -5.14
N ARG A 61 4.21 -11.37 -5.89
CA ARG A 61 3.41 -12.25 -6.74
C ARG A 61 3.84 -12.09 -8.18
N PHE A 62 4.06 -13.20 -8.85
CA PHE A 62 4.32 -13.32 -10.29
C PHE A 62 3.12 -13.98 -10.94
N GLU A 63 2.44 -13.29 -11.84
CA GLU A 63 1.40 -13.84 -12.71
C GLU A 63 1.96 -13.97 -14.12
N PHE A 64 2.08 -15.21 -14.61
CA PHE A 64 2.64 -15.50 -15.94
C PHE A 64 1.51 -15.64 -16.96
N PHE A 65 1.73 -15.07 -18.14
CA PHE A 65 0.76 -15.10 -19.25
C PHE A 65 1.42 -15.58 -20.54
N ASP A 66 0.66 -16.27 -21.37
CA ASP A 66 1.08 -16.71 -22.70
C ASP A 66 0.99 -15.58 -23.76
N ALA A 67 1.23 -15.92 -25.02
CA ALA A 67 1.18 -14.98 -26.14
C ALA A 67 -0.23 -14.45 -26.44
N HIS A 68 -1.27 -15.14 -25.96
CA HIS A 68 -2.67 -14.74 -26.11
C HIS A 68 -3.18 -13.92 -24.91
N GLY A 69 -2.34 -13.75 -23.87
CA GLY A 69 -2.71 -13.07 -22.63
C GLY A 69 -3.48 -13.95 -21.65
N GLU A 70 -3.53 -15.28 -21.87
CA GLU A 70 -4.11 -16.22 -20.92
C GLU A 70 -3.15 -16.48 -19.77
N ARG A 71 -3.67 -16.49 -18.53
CA ARG A 71 -2.85 -16.70 -17.35
C ARG A 71 -2.46 -18.17 -17.22
N LEU A 72 -1.17 -18.44 -17.32
CA LEU A 72 -0.57 -19.76 -17.20
C LEU A 72 -0.49 -20.20 -15.74
N THR A 73 0.06 -19.33 -14.87
CA THR A 73 0.25 -19.66 -13.46
C THR A 73 0.46 -18.43 -12.58
N VAL A 74 0.45 -18.66 -11.26
CA VAL A 74 0.80 -17.69 -10.23
C VAL A 74 1.85 -18.30 -9.30
N VAL A 75 2.98 -17.60 -9.13
CA VAL A 75 4.05 -17.95 -8.20
C VAL A 75 4.22 -16.82 -7.19
N VAL A 76 4.49 -17.15 -5.93
CA VAL A 76 4.69 -16.14 -4.86
C VAL A 76 6.07 -16.30 -4.23
N LEU A 77 6.83 -15.22 -4.14
CA LEU A 77 8.11 -15.16 -3.43
C LEU A 77 7.91 -14.90 -1.95
N HIS A 78 8.55 -15.71 -1.13
CA HIS A 78 8.61 -15.65 0.32
C HIS A 78 10.06 -15.39 0.76
N HIS A 79 10.25 -14.35 1.56
CA HIS A 79 11.52 -13.98 2.20
C HIS A 79 12.70 -13.77 1.25
N GLY A 80 12.42 -13.57 -0.05
CA GLY A 80 13.47 -13.46 -1.06
C GLY A 80 14.20 -14.78 -1.34
N ILE A 81 13.78 -15.89 -0.72
CA ILE A 81 14.53 -17.16 -0.74
C ILE A 81 13.68 -18.38 -1.08
N MET A 82 12.35 -18.25 -1.06
CA MET A 82 11.43 -19.35 -1.29
C MET A 82 10.35 -18.96 -2.29
N LEU A 83 9.93 -19.87 -3.16
CA LEU A 83 8.75 -19.71 -3.99
C LEU A 83 7.58 -20.53 -3.43
N ALA A 84 6.35 -20.07 -3.59
CA ALA A 84 5.12 -20.84 -3.40
C ALA A 84 4.35 -20.91 -4.72
N TRP A 85 4.09 -22.13 -5.21
CA TRP A 85 3.42 -22.42 -6.48
C TRP A 85 2.84 -23.83 -6.49
N GLN A 86 1.53 -24.01 -6.34
CA GLN A 86 0.80 -25.29 -6.51
C GLN A 86 1.46 -26.57 -5.93
N TRP A 87 2.44 -26.45 -5.05
CA TRP A 87 3.18 -27.56 -4.48
C TRP A 87 2.42 -28.00 -3.24
N GLU A 88 1.70 -29.10 -3.38
CA GLU A 88 0.93 -29.73 -2.30
C GLU A 88 1.80 -30.08 -1.07
N SER A 89 3.12 -30.09 -1.22
CA SER A 89 4.10 -30.48 -0.21
C SER A 89 4.92 -29.35 0.41
N GLY A 90 4.84 -28.10 -0.08
CA GLY A 90 5.48 -26.93 0.55
C GLY A 90 6.11 -25.92 -0.41
N HIS A 91 6.89 -24.96 0.11
CA HIS A 91 7.52 -23.92 -0.71
C HIS A 91 8.85 -24.44 -1.29
N ALA A 92 9.27 -23.93 -2.45
CA ALA A 92 10.52 -24.31 -3.11
C ALA A 92 11.65 -23.37 -2.70
N ASP A 93 12.81 -23.89 -2.29
CA ASP A 93 13.97 -23.04 -1.99
C ASP A 93 14.63 -22.59 -3.30
N LEU A 94 14.90 -21.29 -3.43
CA LEU A 94 15.65 -20.73 -4.54
C LEU A 94 17.13 -21.10 -4.43
N ALA A 95 17.76 -21.41 -5.56
CA ALA A 95 19.21 -21.62 -5.63
C ALA A 95 19.98 -20.32 -5.35
N ASP A 96 19.46 -19.18 -5.81
CA ASP A 96 20.00 -17.86 -5.49
C ASP A 96 18.86 -16.84 -5.39
N GLY A 97 18.40 -16.63 -4.16
CA GLY A 97 17.38 -15.61 -3.87
C GLY A 97 17.82 -14.19 -4.22
N ALA A 98 19.11 -13.86 -4.06
CA ALA A 98 19.63 -12.53 -4.37
C ALA A 98 19.60 -12.26 -5.88
N GLU A 99 19.78 -13.29 -6.71
CA GLU A 99 19.64 -13.19 -8.15
C GLU A 99 18.23 -12.76 -8.56
N LEU A 100 17.19 -13.35 -7.98
CA LEU A 100 15.80 -12.96 -8.24
C LEU A 100 15.51 -11.53 -7.78
N LEU A 101 15.99 -11.14 -6.60
CA LEU A 101 15.81 -9.77 -6.11
C LEU A 101 16.51 -8.74 -7.02
N ARG A 102 17.71 -9.06 -7.52
CA ARG A 102 18.42 -8.22 -8.49
C ARG A 102 17.66 -8.10 -9.81
N TRP A 103 17.14 -9.22 -10.34
CA TRP A 103 16.33 -9.21 -11.55
C TRP A 103 15.10 -8.30 -11.39
N LEU A 104 14.44 -8.32 -10.24
CA LEU A 104 13.32 -7.43 -9.92
C LEU A 104 13.72 -5.96 -9.93
N GLY A 105 14.85 -5.62 -9.30
CA GLY A 105 15.40 -4.27 -9.29
C GLY A 105 15.72 -3.74 -10.69
N GLU A 106 16.37 -4.56 -11.52
CA GLU A 106 16.71 -4.24 -12.91
C GLU A 106 15.46 -3.97 -13.78
N HIS A 107 14.32 -4.54 -13.41
CA HIS A 107 13.06 -4.40 -14.13
C HIS A 107 12.10 -3.36 -13.51
N GLY A 108 12.59 -2.51 -12.60
CA GLY A 108 11.84 -1.40 -12.05
C GLY A 108 11.03 -1.72 -10.79
N LEU A 109 11.32 -2.85 -10.15
CA LEU A 109 10.75 -3.22 -8.86
C LEU A 109 11.88 -3.38 -7.81
N PRO A 110 12.55 -2.29 -7.39
CA PRO A 110 13.64 -2.36 -6.41
C PRO A 110 13.13 -2.64 -4.99
N GLY A 111 11.84 -2.47 -4.73
CA GLY A 111 11.23 -2.63 -3.40
C GLY A 111 11.70 -3.89 -2.66
N PRO A 112 11.67 -5.08 -3.27
CA PRO A 112 12.10 -6.32 -2.60
C PRO A 112 13.57 -6.37 -2.18
N LEU A 113 14.44 -5.51 -2.73
CA LEU A 113 15.84 -5.34 -2.29
C LEU A 113 15.98 -4.38 -1.09
N LEU A 114 14.99 -3.50 -0.89
CA LEU A 114 15.02 -2.49 0.15
C LEU A 114 14.41 -3.05 1.43
N SER A 115 15.11 -2.89 2.55
CA SER A 115 14.43 -2.98 3.85
C SER A 115 13.32 -1.94 3.92
N SER A 116 12.32 -2.16 4.78
CA SER A 116 11.26 -1.17 5.00
C SER A 116 11.86 0.23 5.23
N ASP A 117 12.93 0.33 6.04
CA ASP A 117 13.62 1.57 6.37
C ASP A 117 14.42 2.21 5.23
N GLU A 118 14.66 1.52 4.12
CA GLU A 118 15.35 2.12 2.98
C GLU A 118 14.38 2.68 1.92
N ARG A 119 13.07 2.42 2.08
CA ARG A 119 12.08 2.87 1.10
C ARG A 119 11.76 4.36 1.26
N PRO A 120 11.88 5.19 0.20
CA PRO A 120 11.59 6.62 0.27
C PRO A 120 10.16 6.92 0.69
N GLU A 121 9.18 6.13 0.24
CA GLU A 121 7.76 6.33 0.59
C GLU A 121 7.52 6.06 2.07
N TRP A 122 8.16 5.01 2.58
CA TRP A 122 8.12 4.68 4.00
C TRP A 122 8.74 5.77 4.87
N GLN A 123 9.90 6.29 4.45
CA GLN A 123 10.56 7.38 5.14
C GLN A 123 9.74 8.67 5.09
N ALA A 124 9.11 8.97 3.96
CA ALA A 124 8.20 10.11 3.84
C ALA A 124 6.97 9.96 4.76
N TRP A 125 6.40 8.76 4.87
CA TRP A 125 5.28 8.49 5.76
C TRP A 125 5.68 8.62 7.24
N LYS A 126 6.82 8.05 7.65
CA LYS A 126 7.35 8.21 9.01
C LYS A 126 7.66 9.67 9.35
N ALA A 127 8.25 10.40 8.41
CA ALA A 127 8.57 11.82 8.59
C ALA A 127 7.31 12.70 8.72
N ALA A 128 6.16 12.21 8.26
CA ALA A 128 4.88 12.90 8.40
C ALA A 128 4.15 12.57 9.72
N ILE A 129 4.69 11.69 10.57
CA ILE A 129 4.11 11.41 11.89
C ILE A 129 4.09 12.73 12.70
N PRO A 130 2.95 13.10 13.31
CA PRO A 130 2.87 14.28 14.16
C PRO A 130 3.93 14.24 15.28
N PRO A 131 4.61 15.35 15.62
CA PRO A 131 5.64 15.36 16.66
C PRO A 131 5.17 14.81 18.01
N ALA A 132 3.89 15.02 18.36
CA ALA A 132 3.29 14.46 19.59
C ALA A 132 3.26 12.92 19.62
N LEU A 133 3.43 12.26 18.47
CA LEU A 133 3.37 10.81 18.28
C LEU A 133 4.73 10.19 17.91
N GLU A 134 5.81 10.97 17.82
CA GLU A 134 7.12 10.50 17.35
C GLU A 134 7.66 9.34 18.19
N GLU A 135 7.55 9.42 19.52
CA GLU A 135 7.95 8.35 20.44
C GLU A 135 7.14 7.05 20.26
N MET A 136 5.93 7.17 19.70
CA MET A 136 5.04 6.04 19.43
C MET A 136 5.18 5.52 18.00
N ALA A 137 6.06 6.09 17.18
CA ALA A 137 6.15 5.75 15.76
C ALA A 137 6.32 4.24 15.54
N GLY A 138 7.20 3.58 16.29
CA GLY A 138 7.41 2.13 16.18
C GLY A 138 6.17 1.28 16.50
N ASP A 139 5.31 1.74 17.42
CA ASP A 139 4.10 1.04 17.84
C ASP A 139 2.92 1.28 16.89
N LEU A 140 2.87 2.46 16.26
CA LEU A 140 1.85 2.84 15.28
C LEU A 140 2.15 2.25 13.91
N VAL A 141 3.39 1.81 13.70
CA VAL A 141 3.87 1.09 12.54
C VAL A 141 3.67 -0.40 12.75
N GLY A 142 2.56 -0.93 12.23
CA GLY A 142 2.25 -2.34 12.30
C GLY A 142 2.02 -2.96 10.92
N HIS A 143 2.40 -4.23 10.77
CA HIS A 143 2.02 -5.06 9.60
C HIS A 143 0.57 -5.56 9.68
N TRP A 144 -0.12 -5.30 10.80
CA TRP A 144 -1.48 -5.79 11.05
C TRP A 144 -2.48 -4.65 11.18
N PRO A 145 -3.73 -4.83 10.73
CA PRO A 145 -4.80 -3.86 10.97
C PRO A 145 -4.95 -3.54 12.44
N MET A 146 -4.92 -2.24 12.75
CA MET A 146 -5.08 -1.77 14.12
C MET A 146 -6.57 -1.52 14.41
N ALA A 147 -7.07 -2.07 15.51
CA ALA A 147 -8.43 -1.80 15.95
C ALA A 147 -8.56 -0.34 16.41
N ALA A 148 -9.72 0.26 16.19
CA ALA A 148 -9.97 1.66 16.55
C ALA A 148 -9.92 1.92 18.07
N ASP A 149 -10.05 0.88 18.89
CA ASP A 149 -9.99 0.85 20.34
C ASP A 149 -8.70 0.21 20.88
N SER A 150 -7.70 -0.03 20.01
CA SER A 150 -6.40 -0.51 20.47
C SER A 150 -5.77 0.50 21.43
N LYS A 151 -4.99 0.00 22.39
CA LYS A 151 -4.28 0.85 23.36
C LYS A 151 -3.44 1.94 22.67
N HIS A 152 -2.82 1.61 21.53
CA HIS A 152 -1.95 2.52 20.77
C HIS A 152 -2.75 3.63 20.08
N VAL A 153 -3.91 3.32 19.48
CA VAL A 153 -4.79 4.35 18.90
C VAL A 153 -5.38 5.25 19.99
N VAL A 154 -5.80 4.65 21.12
CA VAL A 154 -6.36 5.41 22.25
C VAL A 154 -5.32 6.37 22.82
N GLU A 155 -4.10 5.91 23.06
CA GLU A 155 -2.99 6.76 23.52
C GLU A 155 -2.63 7.84 22.49
N ALA A 156 -2.57 7.49 21.19
CA ALA A 156 -2.28 8.48 20.15
C ALA A 156 -3.37 9.58 20.11
N ARG A 157 -4.65 9.22 20.25
CA ARG A 157 -5.74 10.21 20.37
C ARG A 157 -5.56 11.11 21.59
N GLU A 158 -5.16 10.54 22.73
CA GLU A 158 -4.92 11.33 23.95
C GLU A 158 -3.76 12.31 23.77
N ARG A 159 -2.63 11.86 23.21
CA ARG A 159 -1.50 12.75 22.92
C ARG A 159 -1.91 13.88 21.97
N MET A 160 -2.68 13.57 20.93
CA MET A 160 -3.16 14.59 19.99
C MET A 160 -4.15 15.60 20.59
N ARG A 161 -4.88 15.26 21.67
CA ARG A 161 -5.75 16.24 22.39
C ARG A 161 -4.96 17.35 23.07
N SER A 162 -3.67 17.14 23.35
CA SER A 162 -2.79 18.16 23.92
C SER A 162 -2.29 19.17 22.88
N VAL A 163 -2.45 18.86 21.60
CA VAL A 163 -2.09 19.72 20.48
C VAL A 163 -3.26 20.66 20.18
N ASP A 164 -2.98 21.92 19.85
CA ASP A 164 -3.99 22.85 19.33
C ASP A 164 -4.84 22.19 18.23
N SER A 165 -6.16 22.32 18.28
CA SER A 165 -7.08 21.55 17.40
C SER A 165 -6.79 21.77 15.91
N VAL A 166 -6.58 23.02 15.48
CA VAL A 166 -6.25 23.31 14.07
C VAL A 166 -4.93 22.67 13.67
N THR A 167 -3.89 22.87 14.50
CA THR A 167 -2.56 22.32 14.25
C THR A 167 -2.57 20.79 14.23
N GLY A 168 -3.22 20.16 15.20
CA GLY A 168 -3.30 18.70 15.34
C GLY A 168 -4.05 18.05 14.19
N VAL A 169 -5.17 18.65 13.75
CA VAL A 169 -5.89 18.16 12.58
C VAL A 169 -5.04 18.27 11.31
N LEU A 170 -4.37 19.40 11.08
CA LEU A 170 -3.51 19.58 9.91
C LEU A 170 -2.36 18.56 9.92
N GLN A 171 -1.71 18.33 11.05
CA GLN A 171 -0.66 17.31 11.18
C GLN A 171 -1.17 15.91 10.82
N LEU A 172 -2.35 15.52 11.31
CA LEU A 172 -2.94 14.21 11.00
C LEU A 172 -3.36 14.09 9.54
N LEU A 173 -3.89 15.16 8.93
CA LEU A 173 -4.22 15.17 7.50
C LEU A 173 -2.94 15.06 6.63
N ALA A 174 -1.88 15.77 6.99
CA ALA A 174 -0.59 15.65 6.32
C ALA A 174 -0.04 14.20 6.43
N TRP A 175 -0.21 13.56 7.58
CA TRP A 175 0.16 12.17 7.78
C TRP A 175 -0.67 11.20 6.93
N CYS A 176 -1.99 11.42 6.81
CA CYS A 176 -2.85 10.68 5.87
C CYS A 176 -2.34 10.83 4.41
N ALA A 177 -1.94 12.04 4.03
CA ALA A 177 -1.53 12.37 2.66
C ALA A 177 -0.20 11.72 2.25
N ALA A 178 0.69 11.50 3.22
CA ALA A 178 1.99 10.88 2.99
C ALA A 178 1.89 9.37 2.63
N GLY A 179 0.74 8.74 2.87
CA GLY A 179 0.55 7.33 2.50
C GLY A 179 0.39 7.13 0.99
N MET A 180 0.73 5.93 0.53
CA MET A 180 0.75 5.59 -0.89
C MET A 180 -0.50 4.87 -1.39
N GLY A 181 -1.42 4.55 -0.47
CA GLY A 181 -2.65 3.79 -0.76
C GLY A 181 -3.63 4.46 -1.69
N ASN A 182 -4.15 3.67 -2.63
CA ASN A 182 -5.16 4.06 -3.61
C ASN A 182 -6.50 3.33 -3.39
N GLN A 183 -6.96 3.25 -2.13
CA GLN A 183 -8.22 2.64 -1.66
C GLN A 183 -8.30 1.11 -1.62
N THR A 184 -7.86 0.42 -2.67
CA THR A 184 -8.05 -1.04 -2.82
C THR A 184 -6.89 -1.85 -2.25
N LYS A 185 -5.75 -1.19 -2.12
CA LYS A 185 -4.54 -1.70 -1.50
C LYS A 185 -4.10 -0.59 -0.53
N SER A 186 -3.81 -0.93 0.71
CA SER A 186 -2.89 -0.16 1.53
C SER A 186 -2.29 -0.97 2.68
N PRO A 187 -1.02 -0.74 3.06
CA PRO A 187 -0.49 -1.27 4.29
C PRO A 187 -1.40 -0.85 5.45
N PRO A 188 -1.70 -1.76 6.39
CA PRO A 188 -2.63 -1.47 7.47
C PRO A 188 -2.20 -0.30 8.36
N TYR A 189 -0.90 -0.01 8.45
CA TYR A 189 -0.41 1.15 9.19
C TYR A 189 -0.91 2.50 8.62
N GLU A 190 -1.22 2.57 7.32
CA GLU A 190 -1.68 3.82 6.70
C GLU A 190 -3.09 4.21 7.14
N ASP A 191 -3.84 3.31 7.78
CA ASP A 191 -5.17 3.59 8.35
C ASP A 191 -5.08 4.30 9.70
N VAL A 192 -3.93 4.21 10.39
CA VAL A 192 -3.73 4.73 11.75
C VAL A 192 -4.05 6.23 11.88
N PRO A 193 -3.60 7.13 10.98
CA PRO A 193 -3.92 8.55 11.08
C PRO A 193 -5.44 8.78 10.97
N GLY A 194 -6.13 7.99 10.12
CA GLY A 194 -7.58 8.00 9.99
C GLY A 194 -8.29 7.49 11.24
N LEU A 195 -7.76 6.46 11.89
CA LEU A 195 -8.23 5.99 13.20
C LEU A 195 -8.06 7.05 14.29
N VAL A 196 -6.95 7.79 14.30
CA VAL A 196 -6.74 8.88 15.27
C VAL A 196 -7.72 10.04 15.00
N LEU A 197 -7.96 10.40 13.72
CA LEU A 197 -8.93 11.41 13.30
C LEU A 197 -10.40 10.98 13.37
N ARG A 198 -10.68 9.69 13.61
CA ARG A 198 -12.00 9.05 13.46
C ARG A 198 -13.15 9.82 14.13
N ASP A 199 -12.90 10.31 15.34
CA ASP A 199 -13.92 10.95 16.18
C ASP A 199 -13.82 12.48 16.18
N VAL A 200 -12.86 13.06 15.46
CA VAL A 200 -12.75 14.51 15.31
C VAL A 200 -13.98 15.04 14.58
N PRO A 201 -14.72 16.00 15.16
CA PRO A 201 -15.88 16.61 14.52
C PRO A 201 -15.53 17.21 13.16
N ILE A 202 -16.40 17.00 12.17
CA ILE A 202 -16.18 17.56 10.82
C ILE A 202 -16.03 19.08 10.82
N ALA A 203 -16.65 19.79 11.77
CA ALA A 203 -16.50 21.23 11.92
C ALA A 203 -15.04 21.65 12.23
N GLU A 204 -14.31 20.85 13.01
CA GLU A 204 -12.90 21.10 13.31
C GLU A 204 -12.01 20.83 12.09
N ILE A 205 -12.31 19.78 11.31
CA ILE A 205 -11.63 19.50 10.04
C ILE A 205 -11.85 20.63 9.03
N VAL A 206 -13.10 21.10 8.92
CA VAL A 206 -13.44 22.24 8.07
C VAL A 206 -12.72 23.50 8.54
N ALA A 207 -12.68 23.78 9.84
CA ALA A 207 -11.98 24.95 10.39
C ALA A 207 -10.46 24.88 10.09
N ALA A 208 -9.85 23.70 10.28
CA ALA A 208 -8.45 23.47 9.97
C ALA A 208 -8.14 23.71 8.49
N LEU A 209 -8.95 23.19 7.56
CA LEU A 209 -8.76 23.38 6.11
C LEU A 209 -8.99 24.82 5.61
N HIS A 210 -9.65 25.67 6.42
CA HIS A 210 -9.78 27.11 6.16
C HIS A 210 -8.64 27.94 6.79
N SER A 211 -7.83 27.35 7.65
CA SER A 211 -6.69 28.03 8.27
C SER A 211 -5.67 28.45 7.21
N ALA A 212 -4.99 29.58 7.42
CA ALA A 212 -3.88 30.01 6.58
C ALA A 212 -2.69 29.04 6.60
N GLN A 213 -2.65 28.11 7.55
CA GLN A 213 -1.64 27.04 7.63
C GLN A 213 -1.94 25.86 6.70
N ALA A 214 -3.17 25.77 6.17
CA ALA A 214 -3.58 24.68 5.31
C ALA A 214 -3.05 24.89 3.87
N ASP A 215 -2.28 23.92 3.41
CA ASP A 215 -1.82 23.76 2.03
C ASP A 215 -2.43 22.50 1.35
N GLU A 216 -2.01 22.23 0.11
CA GLU A 216 -2.48 21.13 -0.74
C GLU A 216 -2.40 19.74 -0.07
N ARG A 217 -1.39 19.47 0.76
CA ARG A 217 -1.25 18.13 1.37
C ARG A 217 -2.40 17.83 2.32
N HIS A 218 -3.00 18.86 2.93
CA HIS A 218 -4.14 18.68 3.81
C HIS A 218 -5.41 18.35 3.02
N ASP A 219 -5.55 18.88 1.80
CA ASP A 219 -6.65 18.50 0.91
C ASP A 219 -6.53 17.04 0.48
N VAL A 220 -5.31 16.57 0.18
CA VAL A 220 -5.04 15.15 -0.14
C VAL A 220 -5.37 14.26 1.06
N GLY A 221 -4.95 14.65 2.27
CA GLY A 221 -5.30 13.94 3.50
C GLY A 221 -6.80 13.89 3.76
N ALA A 222 -7.48 15.02 3.54
CA ALA A 222 -8.92 15.13 3.69
C ALA A 222 -9.66 14.28 2.64
N ALA A 223 -9.18 14.27 1.40
CA ALA A 223 -9.71 13.42 0.33
C ALA A 223 -9.61 11.94 0.71
N ARG A 224 -8.46 11.52 1.23
CA ARG A 224 -8.26 10.16 1.71
C ARG A 224 -9.26 9.83 2.82
N ILE A 225 -9.33 10.62 3.89
CA ILE A 225 -10.14 10.23 5.05
C ILE A 225 -11.66 10.38 4.80
N LEU A 226 -12.08 11.35 3.99
CA LEU A 226 -13.49 11.66 3.77
C LEU A 226 -14.10 10.90 2.59
N LEU A 227 -13.31 10.50 1.60
CA LEU A 227 -13.84 9.90 0.37
C LEU A 227 -13.43 8.44 0.17
N VAL A 228 -12.31 8.02 0.77
CA VAL A 228 -11.66 6.73 0.49
C VAL A 228 -11.69 5.81 1.70
N ASP A 229 -11.17 6.29 2.81
CA ASP A 229 -10.92 5.49 4.01
C ASP A 229 -12.23 5.10 4.70
N LYS A 230 -12.29 3.91 5.28
CA LYS A 230 -13.45 3.41 6.03
C LYS A 230 -13.34 3.69 7.52
N SER A 231 -12.30 4.39 7.96
CA SER A 231 -12.04 4.70 9.37
C SER A 231 -13.07 5.65 10.01
N ARG A 232 -13.74 6.55 9.25
CA ARG A 232 -14.72 7.51 9.80
C ARG A 232 -16.13 6.93 9.97
N ILE A 233 -16.70 7.12 11.15
CA ILE A 233 -18.04 6.61 11.52
C ILE A 233 -19.17 7.28 10.71
N LYS A 234 -19.08 8.60 10.50
CA LYS A 234 -20.15 9.42 9.89
C LYS A 234 -19.76 9.97 8.52
N GLN A 235 -18.88 9.25 7.80
CA GLN A 235 -18.23 9.73 6.58
C GLN A 235 -19.19 10.38 5.57
N ARG A 236 -20.29 9.71 5.20
CA ARG A 236 -21.28 10.27 4.25
C ARG A 236 -21.90 11.59 4.72
N MET A 237 -22.21 11.68 6.01
CA MET A 237 -22.77 12.90 6.60
C MET A 237 -21.73 14.01 6.66
N ASP A 238 -20.48 13.67 6.93
CA ASP A 238 -19.38 14.63 6.99
C ASP A 238 -19.11 15.22 5.59
N VAL A 239 -19.07 14.39 4.55
CA VAL A 239 -18.95 14.85 3.15
C VAL A 239 -20.11 15.76 2.75
N ALA A 240 -21.35 15.41 3.13
CA ALA A 240 -22.51 16.26 2.88
C ALA A 240 -22.46 17.62 3.61
N ARG A 241 -21.66 17.74 4.67
CA ARG A 241 -21.47 18.99 5.44
C ARG A 241 -20.29 19.83 4.97
N LEU A 242 -19.48 19.35 4.03
CA LEU A 242 -18.38 20.14 3.49
C LEU A 242 -18.92 21.40 2.79
N PRO A 243 -18.34 22.58 3.05
CA PRO A 243 -18.61 23.79 2.29
C PRO A 243 -18.23 23.64 0.81
N GLY A 244 -18.94 24.35 -0.09
CA GLY A 244 -18.76 24.26 -1.54
C GLY A 244 -17.29 24.34 -2.01
N PRO A 245 -16.53 25.38 -1.61
CA PRO A 245 -15.12 25.50 -2.00
C PRO A 245 -14.25 24.32 -1.54
N LEU A 246 -14.50 23.79 -0.33
CA LEU A 246 -13.77 22.62 0.17
C LEU A 246 -14.16 21.34 -0.56
N ARG A 247 -15.43 21.17 -0.97
CA ARG A 247 -15.82 20.01 -1.79
C ARG A 247 -15.04 19.95 -3.10
N VAL A 248 -14.87 21.11 -3.75
CA VAL A 248 -14.11 21.20 -5.00
C VAL A 248 -12.64 20.83 -4.75
N ARG A 249 -11.97 21.45 -3.78
CA ARG A 249 -10.57 21.17 -3.43
C ARG A 249 -10.34 19.69 -3.09
N VAL A 250 -11.17 19.13 -2.22
CA VAL A 250 -11.05 17.72 -1.79
C VAL A 250 -11.30 16.75 -2.96
N ARG A 251 -12.24 17.07 -3.86
CA ARG A 251 -12.48 16.28 -5.07
C ARG A 251 -11.30 16.34 -6.04
N GLU A 252 -10.75 17.52 -6.26
CA GLU A 252 -9.60 17.73 -7.15
C GLU A 252 -8.36 17.02 -6.60
N ALA A 253 -8.11 17.11 -5.30
CA ALA A 253 -7.03 16.37 -4.63
C ALA A 253 -7.20 14.85 -4.78
N ALA A 254 -8.43 14.33 -4.67
CA ALA A 254 -8.71 12.91 -4.90
C ALA A 254 -8.40 12.50 -6.35
N ALA A 255 -8.82 13.30 -7.31
CA ALA A 255 -8.58 13.04 -8.74
C ALA A 255 -7.08 13.10 -9.08
N ALA A 256 -6.36 14.11 -8.57
CA ALA A 256 -4.91 14.24 -8.75
C ALA A 256 -4.14 13.05 -8.17
N ARG A 257 -4.65 12.45 -7.09
CA ARG A 257 -4.08 11.25 -6.47
C ARG A 257 -4.52 9.94 -7.12
N GLY A 258 -5.43 9.97 -8.10
CA GLY A 258 -5.95 8.79 -8.77
C GLY A 258 -6.90 7.95 -7.91
N TYR A 259 -7.60 8.58 -6.96
CA TYR A 259 -8.56 7.88 -6.10
C TYR A 259 -9.86 7.56 -6.84
N GLU A 260 -10.24 6.28 -6.85
CA GLU A 260 -11.53 5.83 -7.40
C GLU A 260 -12.67 6.11 -6.41
N LEU A 261 -13.45 7.15 -6.64
CA LEU A 261 -14.47 7.53 -5.66
C LEU A 261 -15.66 6.55 -5.65
N PRO A 262 -16.19 6.19 -4.47
CA PRO A 262 -17.43 5.45 -4.42
C PRO A 262 -18.60 6.31 -4.93
N GLN A 263 -19.57 5.72 -5.62
CA GLN A 263 -20.72 6.43 -6.24
C GLN A 263 -21.51 7.34 -5.28
N TRP A 264 -21.49 7.07 -3.97
CA TRP A 264 -22.14 7.95 -3.00
C TRP A 264 -21.36 9.26 -2.81
N ALA A 265 -20.03 9.22 -2.86
CA ALA A 265 -19.17 10.38 -2.70
C ALA A 265 -19.26 11.29 -3.92
N GLU A 266 -19.20 10.72 -5.13
CA GLU A 266 -19.38 11.46 -6.38
C GLU A 266 -20.69 12.26 -6.40
N ARG A 267 -21.80 11.63 -6.02
CA ARG A 267 -23.11 12.29 -5.94
C ARG A 267 -23.15 13.44 -4.93
N LEU A 268 -22.52 13.28 -3.76
CA LEU A 268 -22.51 14.34 -2.75
C LEU A 268 -21.59 15.52 -3.13
N LEU A 269 -20.54 15.25 -3.91
CA LEU A 269 -19.61 16.27 -4.38
C LEU A 269 -20.11 17.03 -5.63
N LEU A 270 -21.01 16.44 -6.44
CA LEU A 270 -21.58 17.06 -7.64
C LEU A 270 -22.85 17.90 -7.39
N ASN A 271 -23.63 17.59 -6.36
CA ASN A 271 -24.92 18.24 -6.08
C ASN A 271 -24.78 19.50 -5.19
N ALA A 272 -23.80 20.37 -5.47
CA ALA A 272 -23.53 21.59 -4.69
C ALA A 272 -23.68 22.86 -5.53
#